data_AF-A0A818CGP9-F1
#
_entry.id   AF-A0A818CGP9-F1
#
_cell.length_a   1.000
_cell.length_b   1.000
_cell.length_c   1.000
_cell.angle_alpha   90.00
_cell.angle_beta   90.00
_cell.angle_gamma   90.00
#
_symmetry.space_group_name_H-M   'P 1'
#
loop_
_entity.id
_entity.type
_entity.pdbx_description
1 polymer ?
#
loop_
_entity_poly.entity_id
_entity_poly.type
_entity_poly.pdbx_seq_one_letter_code
_entity_poly.pdbx_strand_id
1 'polypeptide(L)' 'MPPPCDIEICKRKSRALCHCCSKNLCPDHLKEHDDSINSQIHPLVDNINNLD' A
#
# COMPACT_ATOMS: atom_id res chain seq x y z
N MET A 1 -5.63 7.04 21.15
CA MET A 1 -6.25 5.89 20.45
C MET A 1 -5.71 5.84 19.04
N PRO A 2 -5.44 4.66 18.43
CA PRO A 2 -5.01 4.60 17.04
C PRO A 2 -6.14 5.10 16.11
N PRO A 3 -5.81 5.81 15.02
CA PRO A 3 -6.82 6.25 14.05
C PRO A 3 -7.52 5.05 13.38
N PRO A 4 -8.72 5.23 12.82
CA PRO A 4 -9.34 4.21 11.98
C PRO A 4 -8.51 3.98 10.71
N CYS A 5 -8.73 2.85 10.07
CA CYS A 5 -8.23 2.64 8.71
C CYS A 5 -8.92 3.64 7.76
N ASP A 6 -8.18 4.27 6.86
CA ASP A 6 -8.67 5.21 5.85
C ASP A 6 -9.52 4.56 4.74
N ILE A 7 -9.68 3.23 4.77
CA ILE A 7 -10.58 2.52 3.87
C ILE A 7 -11.97 2.55 4.51
N GLU A 8 -12.93 3.25 3.87
CA GLU A 8 -14.25 3.55 4.45
C GLU A 8 -15.04 2.31 4.92
N ILE A 9 -14.92 1.19 4.19
CA ILE A 9 -15.57 -0.08 4.55
C ILE A 9 -14.87 -0.81 5.72
N CYS A 10 -13.67 -0.38 6.09
CA CYS A 10 -12.85 -1.02 7.10
C CYS A 10 -13.11 -0.45 8.49
N LYS A 11 -13.70 -1.27 9.37
CA LYS A 11 -13.93 -0.91 10.78
C LYS A 11 -12.71 -1.17 11.68
N ARG A 12 -11.57 -1.57 11.11
CA ARG A 12 -10.36 -1.89 11.89
C ARG A 12 -9.58 -0.61 12.21
N LYS A 13 -8.84 -0.65 13.31
CA LYS A 13 -7.89 0.41 13.66
C LYS A 13 -6.66 0.31 12.75
N SER A 14 -6.14 1.46 12.35
CA SER A 14 -4.86 1.56 11.67
C SER A 14 -3.73 1.09 12.59
N ARG A 15 -2.71 0.49 11.99
CA ARG A 15 -1.44 0.14 12.63
C ARG A 15 -0.23 0.83 11.99
N ALA A 16 -0.39 1.39 10.80
CA ALA A 16 0.68 2.08 10.08
C ALA A 16 0.12 3.24 9.27
N LEU A 17 0.94 4.26 9.06
CA LEU A 17 0.72 5.35 8.12
C LEU A 17 1.52 5.04 6.86
N CYS A 18 0.87 4.96 5.70
CA CYS A 18 1.57 4.96 4.44
C CYS A 18 2.04 6.39 4.15
N HIS A 19 3.34 6.61 4.07
CA HIS A 19 3.91 7.93 3.79
C HIS A 19 3.76 8.36 2.32
N CYS A 20 3.60 7.42 1.40
CA CYS A 20 3.41 7.73 -0.03
C CYS A 20 2.09 8.48 -0.28
N CYS A 21 1.03 8.10 0.42
CA CYS A 21 -0.32 8.64 0.23
C CYS A 21 -0.92 9.29 1.49
N SER A 22 -0.15 9.34 2.59
CA SER A 22 -0.57 9.85 3.91
C SER A 22 -1.85 9.21 4.46
N LYS A 23 -2.06 7.91 4.18
CA LYS A 23 -3.23 7.13 4.64
C LYS A 23 -2.89 6.20 5.79
N ASN A 24 -3.73 6.18 6.82
CA ASN A 24 -3.65 5.26 7.93
C ASN A 24 -4.24 3.92 7.53
N LEU A 25 -3.43 2.86 7.47
CA LEU A 25 -3.84 1.54 7.03
C LEU A 25 -3.80 0.52 8.16
N CYS A 26 -4.76 -0.41 8.15
CA CYS A 26 -4.70 -1.61 8.97
C CYS A 26 -3.79 -2.66 8.30
N PRO A 27 -3.39 -3.74 9.00
CA PRO A 27 -2.42 -4.70 8.47
C PRO A 27 -2.81 -5.35 7.13
N ASP A 28 -4.10 -5.67 6.94
CA ASP A 28 -4.61 -6.21 5.66
C ASP A 28 -4.46 -5.20 4.53
N HIS A 29 -5.03 -4.00 4.72
CA HIS A 29 -4.99 -2.97 3.68
C HIS A 29 -3.58 -2.42 3.43
N LEU A 30 -2.66 -2.50 4.40
CA LEU A 30 -1.26 -2.18 4.18
C LEU A 30 -0.63 -3.21 3.23
N LYS A 31 -0.90 -4.50 3.43
CA LYS A 31 -0.40 -5.57 2.56
C LYS A 31 -0.96 -5.43 1.14
N GLU A 32 -2.26 -5.21 1.00
CA GLU A 32 -2.90 -4.98 -0.31
C GLU A 32 -2.38 -3.72 -1.00
N HIS A 33 -2.13 -2.67 -0.22
CA HIS A 33 -1.57 -1.42 -0.72
C HIS A 33 -0.14 -1.61 -1.23
N ASP A 34 0.71 -2.32 -0.48
CA ASP A 34 2.07 -2.64 -0.91
C ASP A 34 2.08 -3.56 -2.13
N ASP A 35 1.17 -4.52 -2.22
CA ASP A 35 1.01 -5.39 -3.38
C ASP A 35 0.60 -4.60 -4.64
N SER A 36 -0.34 -3.66 -4.49
CA SER A 36 -0.75 -2.75 -5.58
C SER A 36 0.37 -1.84 -6.04
N ILE A 37 1.21 -1.34 -5.13
CA ILE A 37 2.41 -0.58 -5.48
C ILE A 37 3.40 -1.47 -6.22
N ASN A 38 3.71 -2.65 -5.70
CA ASN A 38 4.65 -3.58 -6.31
C ASN A 38 4.17 -4.03 -7.70
N SER A 39 2.88 -4.26 -7.89
CA SER A 39 2.28 -4.58 -9.19
C SER A 39 2.49 -3.47 -10.23
N GLN A 40 2.51 -2.21 -9.81
CA GLN A 40 2.80 -1.07 -10.70
C GLN A 40 4.31 -0.90 -10.96
N ILE A 41 5.17 -1.30 -10.01
CA ILE A 41 6.63 -1.20 -10.14
C ILE A 41 7.21 -2.37 -10.95
N HIS A 42 6.69 -3.58 -10.79
CA HIS A 42 7.12 -4.77 -11.53
C HIS A 42 7.26 -4.57 -13.05
N PRO A 43 6.28 -4.03 -13.78
CA PRO A 43 6.42 -3.80 -15.22
C PRO A 43 7.47 -2.72 -15.55
N LEU A 44 7.74 -1.77 -14.65
CA LEU A 44 8.80 -0.78 -14.85
C LEU A 44 10.18 -1.41 -14.68
N VAL A 45 10.34 -2.29 -13.69
CA VAL A 45 11.57 -3.05 -13.44
C VAL A 45 11.84 -4.03 -14.58
N ASP A 46 10.80 -4.67 -15.11
CA ASP A 46 10.92 -5.61 -16.24
C ASP A 46 11.37 -4.89 -17.52
N ASN A 47 10.86 -3.68 -17.77
CA ASN A 47 11.32 -2.85 -18.89
C ASN A 47 12.77 -2.37 -18.72
N ILE A 48 13.23 -2.10 -17.50
CA ILE A 48 14.63 -1.73 -17.23
C ILE A 48 15.57 -2.93 -17.42
N ASN A 49 15.16 -4.13 -16.98
CA ASN A 49 15.97 -5.34 -17.11
C ASN A 49 15.99 -5.92 -18.53
N ASN A 50 15.02 -5.59 -19.40
CA ASN A 50 14.99 -6.00 -20.81
C ASN A 50 15.66 -5.00 -21.77
N LEU A 51 16.33 -3.96 -21.25
CA LEU A 51 17.09 -2.99 -22.04
C LEU A 51 18.58 -3.36 -22.22
N ASP A 52 18.95 -4.64 -22.01
CA ASP A 52 20.31 -5.17 -22.28
C ASP A 52 20.41 -5.80 -23.68
#